data_AF-A0A6M6JEM7-F1
#
_entry.id   AF-A0A6M6JEM7-F1
#
_cell.length_a   1.000
_cell.length_b   1.000
_cell.length_c   1.000
_cell.angle_alpha   90.00
_cell.angle_beta   90.00
_cell.angle_gamma   90.00
#
_symmetry.space_group_name_H-M   'P 1'
#
loop_
_entity.id
_entity.type
_entity.pdbx_description
1 polymer ?
#
loop_
_entity_poly.entity_id
_entity_poly.type
_entity_poly.pdbx_seq_one_letter_code
_entity_poly.pdbx_strand_id
1 'polypeptide(L)'
;MTDTSNLKRHQVHFTLDGRKLVADTDRMAAAAILRLGGLNPAGYDLKQVRPGHRDPIDYADTDEVAISNGDKFVSVRQTATVA
;
A
#
# COMPACT_ATOMS: atom_id res chain seq x y z
N MET A 1 18.71 -27.89 16.19
CA MET A 1 17.93 -26.99 17.05
C MET A 1 17.56 -25.77 16.24
N THR A 2 16.31 -25.67 15.79
CA THR A 2 15.81 -24.51 15.04
C THR A 2 15.67 -23.35 16.01
N ASP A 3 16.56 -22.37 15.90
CA ASP A 3 16.45 -21.12 16.64
C ASP A 3 15.22 -20.37 16.10
N THR A 4 14.10 -20.52 16.81
CA THR A 4 12.82 -19.89 16.48
C THR A 4 12.61 -18.71 17.43
N SER A 5 13.68 -17.98 17.74
CA SER A 5 13.60 -16.78 18.55
C SER A 5 13.86 -15.56 17.66
N ASN A 6 12.92 -14.61 17.69
CA ASN A 6 13.07 -13.25 17.19
C ASN A 6 12.63 -12.91 15.74
N LEU A 7 11.65 -13.60 15.17
CA LEU A 7 10.76 -12.94 14.21
C LEU A 7 9.76 -12.08 14.99
N LYS A 8 10.21 -10.93 15.51
CA LYS A 8 9.26 -9.82 15.69
C LYS A 8 8.65 -9.63 14.32
N ARG A 9 7.43 -10.12 14.11
CA ARG A 9 6.57 -9.74 12.98
C ARG A 9 6.51 -8.22 13.05
N HIS A 10 7.36 -7.55 12.26
CA HIS A 10 7.42 -6.10 12.27
C HIS A 10 6.18 -5.66 11.53
N GLN A 11 5.11 -5.53 12.29
CA GLN A 11 3.89 -4.96 11.78
C GLN A 11 4.20 -3.54 11.33
N VAL A 12 3.89 -3.26 10.07
CA VAL A 12 4.00 -1.93 9.50
C VAL A 12 2.64 -1.27 9.55
N HIS A 13 2.60 -0.07 10.11
CA HIS A 13 1.41 0.75 10.25
C HIS A 13 1.44 1.86 9.21
N PHE A 14 0.43 1.92 8.36
CA PHE A 14 0.32 2.92 7.30
C PHE A 14 -1.12 3.41 7.18
N THR A 15 -1.35 4.36 6.27
CA THR A 15 -2.69 4.85 5.97
C THR A 15 -3.04 4.68 4.51
N LEU A 16 -4.29 4.33 4.22
CA LEU A 16 -4.89 4.36 2.88
C LEU A 16 -6.17 5.21 2.96
N ASP A 17 -6.25 6.28 2.18
CA ASP A 17 -7.37 7.24 2.21
C ASP A 17 -7.65 7.79 3.63
N GLY A 18 -6.59 7.97 4.41
CA GLY A 18 -6.66 8.41 5.82
C GLY A 18 -7.06 7.32 6.82
N ARG A 19 -7.43 6.11 6.37
CA ARG A 19 -7.73 4.96 7.25
C ARG A 19 -6.45 4.28 7.67
N LYS A 20 -6.28 4.03 8.97
CA LYS A 20 -5.11 3.31 9.51
C LYS A 20 -5.24 1.81 9.20
N LEU A 21 -4.20 1.26 8.59
CA LEU A 21 -4.07 -0.16 8.27
C LEU A 21 -2.78 -0.71 8.89
N VAL A 22 -2.73 -2.03 9.02
CA VAL A 22 -1.57 -2.77 9.51
C VAL A 22 -1.30 -3.93 8.57
N ALA A 23 -0.02 -4.18 8.27
CA ALA A 23 0.42 -5.36 7.53
C ALA A 23 1.56 -6.06 8.27
N ASP A 24 1.64 -7.38 8.16
CA ASP A 24 2.69 -8.19 8.79
C ASP A 24 4.00 -8.26 7.97
N THR A 25 4.03 -7.59 6.82
CA THR A 25 5.19 -7.47 5.91
C THR A 25 5.36 -6.03 5.46
N ASP A 26 6.61 -5.63 5.26
CA ASP A 26 7.04 -4.32 4.76
C ASP A 26 7.08 -4.25 3.22
N ARG A 27 6.66 -5.31 2.52
CA ARG A 27 6.65 -5.37 1.05
C ARG A 27 5.47 -6.18 0.54
N MET A 28 4.69 -5.59 -0.35
CA MET A 28 3.58 -6.29 -1.01
C MET A 28 3.14 -5.60 -2.29
N ALA A 29 2.41 -6.34 -3.13
CA ALA A 29 1.85 -5.78 -4.35
C ALA A 29 0.88 -4.63 -4.06
N ALA A 30 0.85 -3.61 -4.92
CA ALA A 30 -0.08 -2.48 -4.81
C ALA A 30 -1.55 -2.94 -4.74
N ALA A 31 -1.91 -3.96 -5.53
CA ALA A 31 -3.23 -4.59 -5.47
C ALA A 31 -3.57 -5.21 -4.11
N ALA A 32 -2.59 -5.71 -3.36
CA ALA A 32 -2.80 -6.23 -2.01
C ALA A 32 -3.11 -5.10 -1.01
N ILE A 33 -2.44 -3.96 -1.13
CA ILE A 33 -2.68 -2.77 -0.31
C ILE A 33 -4.12 -2.25 -0.51
N LEU A 34 -4.58 -2.18 -1.76
CA LEU A 34 -5.96 -1.78 -2.08
C LEU A 34 -6.98 -2.74 -1.46
N ARG A 35 -6.74 -4.06 -1.56
CA ARG A 35 -7.60 -5.07 -0.95
C ARG A 35 -7.66 -4.97 0.57
N LEU A 36 -6.55 -4.63 1.25
CA LEU A 36 -6.56 -4.35 2.69
C LEU A 36 -7.47 -3.17 3.07
N GLY A 37 -7.60 -2.18 2.17
CA GLY A 37 -8.57 -1.08 2.30
C GLY A 37 -10.01 -1.45 1.98
N GLY A 38 -10.25 -2.66 1.44
CA GLY A 38 -11.55 -3.09 0.91
C GLY A 38 -11.84 -2.60 -0.51
N LEU A 39 -10.80 -2.22 -1.27
CA LEU A 39 -10.93 -1.71 -2.63
C LEU A 39 -10.57 -2.78 -3.67
N ASN A 40 -11.19 -2.70 -4.85
CA ASN A 40 -10.88 -3.57 -5.97
C ASN A 40 -9.80 -2.94 -6.87
N PRO A 41 -8.62 -3.57 -7.04
CA PRO A 41 -7.56 -3.06 -7.92
C PRO A 41 -8.01 -2.86 -9.37
N ALA A 42 -8.98 -3.64 -9.86
CA ALA A 42 -9.52 -3.47 -11.22
C ALA A 42 -10.32 -2.16 -11.45
N GLY A 43 -10.51 -1.34 -10.42
CA GLY A 43 -11.16 -0.02 -10.55
C GLY A 43 -10.50 1.09 -9.75
N TYR A 44 -9.36 0.81 -9.12
CA TYR A 44 -8.64 1.77 -8.29
C TYR A 44 -7.14 1.58 -8.47
N ASP A 45 -6.43 2.67 -8.71
CA ASP A 45 -4.98 2.71 -8.67
C ASP A 45 -4.49 3.09 -7.27
N LEU A 46 -3.31 2.60 -6.90
CA LEU A 46 -2.64 2.98 -5.68
C LEU A 46 -1.63 4.09 -5.96
N LYS A 47 -1.67 5.14 -5.14
CA LYS A 47 -0.63 6.17 -5.14
C LYS A 47 -0.06 6.37 -3.74
N GLN A 48 1.23 6.67 -3.63
CA GLN A 48 1.87 7.06 -2.37
C GLN A 48 2.11 8.57 -2.34
N VAL A 49 1.66 9.19 -1.25
CA VAL A 49 1.90 10.60 -0.96
C VAL A 49 3.13 10.72 -0.07
N ARG A 50 4.18 11.36 -0.58
CA ARG A 50 5.39 11.63 0.21
C ARG A 50 5.37 13.06 0.76
N PRO A 51 5.61 13.26 2.07
CA PRO A 51 5.76 14.60 2.62
C PRO A 51 6.85 15.39 1.89
N GLY A 52 6.57 16.65 1.52
CA GLY A 52 7.53 17.51 0.83
C GLY A 52 7.65 17.28 -0.67
N HIS A 53 6.92 16.33 -1.25
CA HIS A 53 6.83 16.13 -2.70
C HIS A 53 5.48 16.59 -3.22
N ARG A 54 5.48 17.30 -4.36
CA ARG A 54 4.26 17.81 -4.99
C ARG A 54 3.44 16.70 -5.64
N ASP A 55 4.12 15.76 -6.27
CA ASP A 55 3.49 14.72 -7.09
C ASP A 55 3.53 13.36 -6.37
N PRO A 56 2.38 12.65 -6.27
CA PRO A 56 2.35 11.28 -5.77
C PRO A 56 3.15 10.32 -6.64
N ILE A 57 3.60 9.21 -6.05
CA ILE A 57 4.14 8.08 -6.81
C ILE A 57 2.97 7.18 -7.20
N ASP A 58 2.87 6.88 -8.48
CA ASP A 58 1.87 5.95 -9.03
C ASP A 58 2.43 4.54 -9.04
N TYR A 59 1.62 3.57 -8.61
CA TYR A 59 1.96 2.15 -8.65
C TYR A 59 0.92 1.40 -9.49
N ALA A 60 1.40 0.57 -10.42
CA ALA A 60 0.57 -0.40 -11.11
C ALA A 60 0.19 -1.55 -10.17
N ASP A 61 -0.90 -2.25 -10.46
CA ASP A 61 -1.44 -3.33 -9.61
C ASP A 61 -0.41 -4.41 -9.21
N THR A 62 0.51 -4.71 -10.12
CA THR A 62 1.56 -5.73 -9.97
C THR A 62 2.83 -5.21 -9.32
N ASP A 63 2.97 -3.90 -9.14
CA ASP A 63 4.19 -3.32 -8.58
C ASP A 63 4.36 -3.72 -7.12
N GLU A 64 5.56 -4.17 -6.78
CA GLU A 64 5.94 -4.35 -5.38
C GLU A 64 6.18 -3.00 -4.71
N VAL A 65 5.39 -2.73 -3.68
CA VAL A 65 5.48 -1.52 -2.87
C VAL A 65 6.17 -1.86 -1.56
N ALA A 66 7.25 -1.13 -1.25
CA ALA A 66 7.86 -1.14 0.07
C ALA A 66 7.05 -0.19 0.99
N ILE A 67 6.59 -0.71 2.13
CA ILE A 67 5.76 -0.01 3.10
C ILE A 67 6.56 0.23 4.37
N SER A 68 6.59 1.47 4.81
CA SER A 68 7.20 1.90 6.06
C SER A 68 6.15 2.44 7.04
N ASN A 69 6.50 2.46 8.33
CA ASN A 69 5.65 3.04 9.35
C ASN A 69 5.38 4.53 9.07
N GLY A 70 4.09 4.89 9.04
CA GLY A 70 3.63 6.25 8.77
C GLY A 70 3.42 6.58 7.29
N ASP A 71 3.66 5.62 6.38
CA ASP A 71 3.39 5.83 4.96
C ASP A 71 1.92 6.16 4.70
N LYS A 72 1.74 7.00 3.68
CA LYS A 72 0.43 7.52 3.28
C LYS A 72 0.17 7.13 1.84
N PHE A 73 -0.87 6.33 1.66
CA PHE A 73 -1.39 5.94 0.37
C PHE A 73 -2.77 6.54 0.15
N VAL A 74 -3.09 6.76 -1.11
CA VAL A 74 -4.41 7.17 -1.56
C VAL A 74 -4.84 6.24 -2.69
N SER A 75 -6.12 5.91 -2.72
CA SER A 75 -6.73 5.25 -3.85
C SER A 75 -7.27 6.29 -4.82
N VAL A 76 -7.07 6.04 -6.11
CA VAL A 76 -7.64 6.86 -7.17
C VAL A 76 -8.50 5.98 -8.03
N ARG A 77 -9.79 6.31 -8.17
CA ARG A 77 -10.69 5.55 -9.03
C ARG A 77 -10.19 5.64 -10.46
N GLN A 78 -9.96 4.50 -11.09
CA GLN A 78 -9.67 4.42 -12.52
C GLN A 78 -10.89 4.97 -13.26
N THR A 79 -10.78 6.15 -13.85
CA THR A 79 -11.76 6.61 -14.83
C THR A 79 -11.39 5.94 -16.14
N ALA A 80 -12.19 4.96 -16.57
CA ALA A 80 -12.08 4.44 -17.92
C ALA A 80 -12.12 5.61 -18.90
N THR A 81 -11.05 5.82 -19.66
CA THR A 81 -11.13 6.65 -20.85
C THR A 81 -12.10 5.92 -21.78
N VAL A 82 -13.31 6.45 -21.92
CA VAL A 82 -14.24 6.02 -22.96
C VAL A 82 -13.52 6.36 -24.27
N ALA A 83 -13.06 5.32 -24.97
CA ALA A 83 -12.48 5.43 -26.30
C ALA A 83 -13.55 5.73 -27.35
#